data_AF-E1IIG6-F1
#
_entry.id   AF-E1IIG6-F1
#
_cell.length_a   1.000
_cell.length_b   1.000
_cell.length_c   1.000
_cell.angle_alpha   90.00
_cell.angle_beta   90.00
_cell.angle_gamma   90.00
#
_symmetry.space_group_name_H-M   'P 1'
#
loop_
_entity.id
_entity.type
_entity.pdbx_description
1 polymer ?
#
loop_
_entity_poly.entity_id
_entity_poly.type
_entity_poly.pdbx_seq_one_letter_code
_entity_poly.pdbx_strand_id
1 'polypeptide(L)'
;MVIPFQIVVEARGEGYVVRAASAGRSAEAALDLPHLKGELGADGAALGQAIFAPPIRQMLMDVAQEADDAGARMQIQLRLPPAELTAMPWEWMTLGSSTLWQPALRDDYALVRINPAVLPPPTLAVTPPLRLVIATAAGCDRQADVLGVALASEVRARRLIVDRLRDADPDGLADALAEEPCHMLYLIAPALSSTPGGPARAAHPRVRLGRNIDSVALSRVIAEYPDLRMVTIAPDGPDSEAGVMEFAAALHAASGVATLGLGNFEPSNAAGFCATCYGALATGEPVDLAVTYGRARLAEMAGAWGAAQLFVGNGGETLFRIGTPAPIPAATPARPSRPLRSEPRRRSKATNAPNQPVRPVRREPEEDDVPLPSISIPAWLTPKVAILIVASLILVILVSQNLSRPDSAAPPATPTPPLVVTALPTGTLPADMPTPTMVP
;
A
#
# COMPACT_ATOMS: atom_id res chain seq x y z
N MET A 1 7.47 -17.55 6.41
CA MET A 1 8.21 -17.00 7.58
C MET A 1 8.83 -15.68 7.16
N VAL A 2 8.90 -14.69 8.05
CA VAL A 2 9.48 -13.37 7.73
C VAL A 2 10.66 -13.11 8.66
N ILE A 3 11.80 -12.70 8.11
CA ILE A 3 12.97 -12.26 8.86
C ILE A 3 13.04 -10.73 8.82
N PRO A 4 12.87 -10.02 9.95
CA PRO A 4 12.94 -8.57 9.97
C PRO A 4 14.40 -8.08 9.87
N PHE A 5 14.64 -7.12 8.99
CA PHE A 5 15.88 -6.35 8.91
C PHE A 5 15.59 -4.89 9.24
N GLN A 6 15.86 -4.51 10.49
CA GLN A 6 15.52 -3.20 11.00
C GLN A 6 16.61 -2.20 10.67
N ILE A 7 16.24 -1.08 10.08
CA ILE A 7 17.10 0.07 9.85
C ILE A 7 16.53 1.23 10.67
N VAL A 8 17.33 1.73 11.59
CA VAL A 8 16.97 2.86 12.45
C VAL A 8 17.91 4.02 12.14
N VAL A 9 17.35 5.19 11.85
CA VAL A 9 18.12 6.42 11.73
C VAL A 9 17.89 7.29 12.96
N GLU A 10 18.96 7.70 13.64
CA GLU A 10 18.90 8.50 14.86
C GLU A 10 19.77 9.75 14.70
N ALA A 11 19.33 10.88 15.26
CA ALA A 11 20.15 12.10 15.32
C ALA A 11 21.26 11.92 16.38
N ARG A 12 22.49 12.29 16.04
CA ARG A 12 23.66 12.24 16.93
C ARG A 12 24.53 13.47 16.74
N GLY A 13 24.46 14.40 17.69
CA GLY A 13 25.13 15.69 17.57
C GLY A 13 24.54 16.51 16.41
N GLU A 14 25.39 16.96 15.49
CA GLU A 14 24.98 17.70 14.28
C GLU A 14 24.64 16.81 13.07
N GLY A 15 24.81 15.49 13.20
CA GLY A 15 24.60 14.54 12.10
C GLY A 15 23.64 13.41 12.44
N TYR A 16 23.59 12.41 11.55
CA TYR A 16 22.77 11.22 11.71
C TYR A 16 23.63 9.97 11.79
N VAL A 17 23.09 8.96 12.45
CA VAL A 17 23.65 7.61 12.48
C VAL A 17 22.58 6.66 11.97
N VAL A 18 22.97 5.74 11.11
CA VAL A 18 22.13 4.61 10.68
C VAL A 18 22.60 3.35 11.40
N ARG A 19 21.66 2.64 12.02
CA ARG A 19 21.89 1.36 12.69
C ARG A 19 21.00 0.30 12.07
N ALA A 20 21.60 -0.80 11.64
CA ALA A 20 20.89 -2.00 11.22
C ALA A 20 20.88 -3.05 12.33
N ALA A 21 19.78 -3.80 12.47
CA ALA A 21 19.64 -4.89 13.43
C ALA A 21 18.80 -6.03 12.85
N SER A 22 19.25 -7.28 13.06
CA SER A 22 18.53 -8.49 12.67
C SER A 22 19.15 -9.71 13.37
N ALA A 23 18.31 -10.64 13.83
CA ALA A 23 18.74 -11.90 14.45
C ALA A 23 19.84 -11.75 15.53
N GLY A 24 19.77 -10.70 16.36
CA GLY A 24 20.74 -10.42 17.42
C GLY A 24 22.07 -9.81 16.96
N ARG A 25 22.26 -9.61 15.65
CA ARG A 25 23.38 -8.83 15.09
C ARG A 25 23.00 -7.36 14.96
N SER A 26 24.02 -6.50 14.96
CA SER A 26 23.86 -5.08 14.69
C SER A 26 25.06 -4.50 13.95
N ALA A 27 24.80 -3.57 13.05
CA ALA A 27 25.82 -2.77 12.38
C ALA A 27 25.44 -1.28 12.48
N GLU A 28 26.43 -0.40 12.58
CA GLU A 28 26.24 1.04 12.71
C GLU A 28 27.17 1.78 11.74
N ALA A 29 26.68 2.87 11.14
CA ALA A 29 27.48 3.77 10.33
C ALA A 29 26.99 5.22 10.48
N ALA A 30 27.90 6.18 10.25
CA ALA A 30 27.48 7.57 10.07
C ALA A 30 26.60 7.68 8.82
N LEU A 31 25.57 8.52 8.89
CA LEU A 31 24.65 8.78 7.78
C LEU A 31 24.81 10.23 7.31
N ASP A 32 25.35 10.37 6.10
CA ASP A 32 25.35 11.63 5.38
C ASP A 32 24.09 11.71 4.51
N LEU A 33 23.23 12.68 4.79
CA LEU A 33 21.99 12.85 4.03
C LEU A 33 22.29 13.37 2.62
N PRO A 34 21.84 12.68 1.56
CA PRO A 34 22.04 13.15 0.20
C PRO A 34 21.16 14.38 -0.08
N HIS A 35 21.70 15.33 -0.84
CA HIS A 35 20.91 16.43 -1.40
C HIS A 35 20.17 15.94 -2.65
N LEU A 36 18.87 15.73 -2.53
CA LEU A 36 18.03 15.22 -3.60
C LEU A 36 17.77 16.30 -4.65
N LYS A 37 17.94 15.96 -5.93
CA LYS A 37 17.82 16.91 -7.06
C LYS A 37 16.51 16.77 -7.83
N GLY A 38 15.66 15.82 -7.45
CA GLY A 38 14.44 15.46 -8.17
C GLY A 38 14.67 14.46 -9.31
N GLU A 39 15.88 13.90 -9.42
CA GLU A 39 16.23 12.90 -10.43
C GLU A 39 16.06 11.51 -9.82
N LEU A 40 14.88 10.92 -9.96
CA LEU A 40 14.47 9.68 -9.27
C LEU A 40 15.54 8.57 -9.24
N GLY A 41 16.22 8.31 -10.36
CA GLY A 41 17.28 7.30 -10.43
C GLY A 41 18.53 7.65 -9.63
N ALA A 42 19.04 8.88 -9.79
CA ALA A 42 20.23 9.35 -9.09
C ALA A 42 19.96 9.56 -7.60
N ASP A 43 18.81 10.13 -7.26
CA ASP A 43 18.33 10.31 -5.90
C ASP A 43 18.13 8.96 -5.21
N GLY A 44 17.52 7.98 -5.88
CA GLY A 44 17.36 6.63 -5.38
C GLY A 44 18.69 5.92 -5.10
N ALA A 45 19.67 6.05 -5.99
CA ALA A 45 21.03 5.54 -5.77
C ALA A 45 21.72 6.24 -4.59
N ALA A 46 21.59 7.56 -4.46
CA ALA A 46 22.16 8.32 -3.37
C ALA A 46 21.57 7.91 -2.00
N LEU A 47 20.24 7.73 -1.93
CA LEU A 47 19.55 7.23 -0.74
C LEU A 47 20.03 5.81 -0.37
N GLY A 48 20.16 4.93 -1.36
CA GLY A 48 20.63 3.56 -1.16
C GLY A 48 22.06 3.52 -0.63
N GLN A 49 22.97 4.31 -1.20
CA GLN A 49 24.36 4.41 -0.71
C GLN A 49 24.44 4.98 0.71
N ALA A 50 23.61 5.96 1.04
CA ALA A 50 23.56 6.56 2.36
C ALA A 50 23.10 5.55 3.42
N ILE A 51 22.01 4.81 3.16
CA ILE A 51 21.44 3.91 4.16
C ILE A 51 22.19 2.57 4.27
N PHE A 52 22.73 2.05 3.15
CA PHE A 52 23.45 0.78 3.08
C PHE A 52 24.97 1.00 2.99
N ALA A 53 25.50 1.76 3.95
CA ALA A 53 26.93 1.88 4.18
C ALA A 53 27.60 0.49 4.33
N PRO A 54 28.90 0.34 4.06
CA PRO A 54 29.54 -0.98 3.91
C PRO A 54 29.23 -2.00 5.04
N PRO A 55 29.27 -1.65 6.34
CA PRO A 55 28.94 -2.59 7.41
C PRO A 55 27.47 -3.07 7.37
N ILE A 56 26.54 -2.16 7.07
CA ILE A 56 25.11 -2.45 6.97
C ILE A 56 24.82 -3.28 5.73
N ARG A 57 25.47 -2.97 4.61
CA ARG A 57 25.32 -3.74 3.37
C ARG A 57 25.81 -5.17 3.52
N GLN A 58 26.94 -5.38 4.19
CA GLN A 58 27.42 -6.75 4.46
C GLN A 58 26.39 -7.51 5.30
N MET A 59 25.91 -6.89 6.38
CA MET A 59 24.89 -7.50 7.23
C MET A 59 23.59 -7.80 6.47
N LEU A 60 23.15 -6.92 5.58
CA LEU A 60 22.00 -7.14 4.71
C LEU A 60 22.20 -8.40 3.84
N MET A 61 23.37 -8.55 3.22
CA MET A 61 23.70 -9.71 2.38
C MET A 61 23.71 -11.00 3.19
N ASP A 62 24.28 -10.98 4.39
CA ASP A 62 24.32 -12.15 5.28
C ASP A 62 22.91 -12.58 5.70
N VAL A 63 22.06 -11.62 6.11
CA VAL A 63 20.67 -11.88 6.51
C VAL A 63 19.83 -12.34 5.31
N ALA A 64 20.07 -11.78 4.12
CA ALA A 64 19.38 -12.19 2.91
C ALA A 64 19.68 -13.65 2.55
N GLN A 65 20.95 -14.06 2.63
CA GLN A 65 21.34 -15.45 2.40
C GLN A 65 20.69 -16.40 3.42
N GLU A 66 20.67 -16.02 4.70
CA GLU A 66 20.01 -16.82 5.74
C GLU A 66 18.49 -16.93 5.53
N ALA A 67 17.84 -15.87 5.02
CA ALA A 67 16.43 -15.91 4.68
C ALA A 67 16.17 -16.91 3.55
N ASP A 68 16.98 -16.86 2.49
CA ASP A 68 16.90 -17.78 1.36
C ASP A 68 17.14 -19.25 1.79
N ASP A 69 18.19 -19.50 2.57
CA ASP A 69 18.52 -20.82 3.13
C ASP A 69 17.38 -21.39 3.99
N ALA A 70 16.63 -20.51 4.67
CA ALA A 70 15.49 -20.88 5.52
C ALA A 70 14.15 -20.96 4.76
N GLY A 71 14.12 -20.69 3.44
CA GLY A 71 12.88 -20.55 2.68
C GLY A 71 11.95 -19.45 3.23
N ALA A 72 12.55 -18.41 3.81
CA ALA A 72 11.89 -17.26 4.38
C ALA A 72 12.10 -16.02 3.49
N ARG A 73 11.26 -15.01 3.66
CA ARG A 73 11.47 -13.69 3.03
C ARG A 73 12.04 -12.71 4.04
N MET A 74 12.81 -11.74 3.57
CA MET A 74 13.25 -10.63 4.41
C MET A 74 12.26 -9.46 4.32
N GLN A 75 12.06 -8.75 5.43
CA GLN A 75 11.32 -7.49 5.45
C GLN A 75 12.24 -6.37 5.95
N ILE A 76 12.49 -5.38 5.10
CA ILE A 76 13.24 -4.18 5.45
C ILE A 76 12.31 -3.22 6.18
N GLN A 77 12.61 -2.97 7.46
CA GLN A 77 11.81 -2.13 8.34
C GLN A 77 12.53 -0.81 8.61
N LEU A 78 12.00 0.28 8.06
CA LEU A 78 12.57 1.62 8.22
C LEU A 78 11.96 2.32 9.44
N ARG A 79 12.80 2.71 10.40
CA ARG A 79 12.43 3.56 11.52
C ARG A 79 13.13 4.92 11.38
N LEU A 80 12.33 5.96 11.13
CA LEU A 80 12.79 7.30 10.75
C LEU A 80 12.17 8.38 11.66
N PRO A 81 12.58 8.49 12.94
CA PRO A 81 11.92 9.38 13.90
C PRO A 81 11.92 10.87 13.54
N PRO A 82 13.00 11.47 12.99
CA PRO A 82 12.97 12.87 12.55
C PRO A 82 11.98 13.08 11.40
N ALA A 83 11.21 14.17 11.45
CA ALA A 83 10.14 14.46 10.48
C ALA A 83 10.68 14.68 9.06
N GLU A 84 11.84 15.34 8.96
CA GLU A 84 12.60 15.56 7.73
C GLU A 84 12.99 14.24 7.06
N LEU A 85 13.32 13.20 7.84
CA LEU A 85 13.63 11.88 7.31
C LEU A 85 12.37 11.10 6.94
N THR A 86 11.28 11.30 7.68
CA THR A 86 9.99 10.71 7.32
C THR A 86 9.51 11.21 5.96
N ALA A 87 9.75 12.49 5.62
CA ALA A 87 9.38 13.04 4.32
C ALA A 87 10.25 12.54 3.15
N MET A 88 11.44 11.98 3.40
CA MET A 88 12.31 11.49 2.34
C MET A 88 11.72 10.24 1.65
N PRO A 89 11.95 10.07 0.34
CA PRO A 89 11.26 9.05 -0.44
C PRO A 89 12.09 7.75 -0.48
N TRP A 90 12.33 7.16 0.70
CA TRP A 90 13.21 5.99 0.88
C TRP A 90 12.82 4.77 0.06
N GLU A 91 11.56 4.66 -0.35
CA GLU A 91 11.09 3.59 -1.22
C GLU A 91 11.88 3.55 -2.54
N TRP A 92 12.40 4.68 -3.01
CA TRP A 92 13.21 4.77 -4.24
C TRP A 92 14.65 4.27 -4.10
N MET A 93 15.07 3.85 -2.90
CA MET A 93 16.43 3.38 -2.67
C MET A 93 16.83 2.29 -3.68
N THR A 94 18.00 2.46 -4.28
CA THR A 94 18.59 1.45 -5.18
C THR A 94 20.03 1.13 -4.78
N LEU A 95 20.46 -0.12 -5.01
CA LEU A 95 21.84 -0.54 -4.86
C LEU A 95 22.38 -1.19 -6.14
N GLY A 96 23.70 -1.16 -6.30
CA GLY A 96 24.37 -1.74 -7.47
C GLY A 96 24.56 -0.73 -8.60
N SER A 97 25.49 -1.05 -9.52
CA SER A 97 25.84 -0.19 -10.66
C SER A 97 25.42 -0.79 -12.00
N SER A 98 25.59 -2.11 -12.17
CA SER A 98 25.22 -2.85 -13.39
C SER A 98 23.80 -3.42 -13.32
N THR A 99 23.35 -3.80 -12.14
CA THR A 99 22.00 -4.36 -11.90
C THR A 99 21.43 -3.66 -10.68
N LEU A 100 20.45 -2.78 -10.91
CA LEU A 100 19.85 -1.99 -9.84
C LEU A 100 18.96 -2.91 -9.01
N TRP A 101 19.36 -3.15 -7.77
CA TRP A 101 18.55 -3.79 -6.76
C TRP A 101 17.63 -2.76 -6.11
N GLN A 102 16.31 -3.00 -6.22
CA GLN A 102 15.24 -2.10 -5.79
C GLN A 102 14.36 -2.85 -4.77
N PRO A 103 14.67 -2.82 -3.47
CA PRO A 103 14.02 -3.69 -2.48
C PRO A 103 12.49 -3.51 -2.46
N ALA A 104 12.02 -2.26 -2.55
CA ALA A 104 10.59 -1.95 -2.52
C ALA A 104 9.76 -2.52 -3.69
N LEU A 105 10.41 -3.11 -4.71
CA LEU A 105 9.77 -3.77 -5.84
C LEU A 105 9.85 -5.30 -5.81
N ARG A 106 10.53 -5.89 -4.81
CA ARG A 106 10.76 -7.33 -4.75
C ARG A 106 10.01 -7.99 -3.59
N ASP A 107 9.48 -9.17 -3.85
CA ASP A 107 8.72 -9.97 -2.88
C ASP A 107 9.61 -10.69 -1.84
N ASP A 108 10.88 -10.91 -2.18
CA ASP A 108 11.92 -11.41 -1.26
C ASP A 108 12.45 -10.34 -0.29
N TYR A 109 12.20 -9.04 -0.56
CA TYR A 109 12.70 -7.89 0.21
C TYR A 109 11.66 -6.78 0.44
N ALA A 110 10.47 -7.13 0.96
CA ALA A 110 9.42 -6.13 1.19
C ALA A 110 9.90 -4.98 2.09
N LEU A 111 9.56 -3.74 1.71
CA LEU A 111 9.98 -2.52 2.41
C LEU A 111 8.80 -1.80 3.06
N VAL A 112 8.92 -1.57 4.37
CA VAL A 112 7.89 -0.91 5.19
C VAL A 112 8.50 0.16 6.10
N ARG A 113 7.68 1.13 6.50
CA ARG A 113 7.99 2.08 7.58
C ARG A 113 7.36 1.59 8.86
N ILE A 114 8.13 1.54 9.94
CA ILE A 114 7.68 1.06 11.24
C ILE A 114 7.72 2.15 12.30
N ASN A 115 6.71 2.13 13.17
CA ASN A 115 6.75 2.83 14.44
C ASN A 115 6.73 1.80 15.58
N PRO A 116 7.85 1.57 16.30
CA PRO A 116 7.89 0.54 17.34
C PRO A 116 7.06 0.89 18.58
N ALA A 117 6.65 2.15 18.75
CA ALA A 117 5.74 2.55 19.82
C ALA A 117 4.27 2.15 19.54
N VAL A 118 3.98 1.73 18.30
CA VAL A 118 2.65 1.37 17.84
C VAL A 118 2.48 -0.14 17.89
N LEU A 119 1.50 -0.58 18.68
CA LEU A 119 1.06 -1.97 18.68
C LEU A 119 -0.01 -2.13 17.57
N PRO A 120 0.22 -2.99 16.56
CA PRO A 120 -0.78 -3.22 15.52
C PRO A 120 -2.01 -3.94 16.10
N PRO A 121 -3.21 -3.72 15.54
CA PRO A 121 -4.38 -4.52 15.89
C PRO A 121 -4.14 -5.99 15.53
N PRO A 122 -4.78 -6.94 16.24
CA PRO A 122 -4.64 -8.35 15.94
C PRO A 122 -5.16 -8.67 14.54
N THR A 123 -4.51 -9.62 13.87
CA THR A 123 -4.97 -10.16 12.58
C THR A 123 -6.45 -10.55 12.65
N LEU A 124 -7.24 -10.03 11.73
CA LEU A 124 -8.68 -10.30 11.68
C LEU A 124 -8.96 -11.55 10.85
N ALA A 125 -9.64 -12.54 11.45
CA ALA A 125 -10.16 -13.67 10.70
C ALA A 125 -11.41 -13.23 9.93
N VAL A 126 -11.38 -13.33 8.60
CA VAL A 126 -12.48 -12.88 7.73
C VAL A 126 -12.92 -14.00 6.81
N THR A 127 -14.23 -14.20 6.73
CA THR A 127 -14.84 -14.97 5.65
C THR A 127 -15.06 -14.00 4.49
N PRO A 128 -14.50 -14.24 3.30
CA PRO A 128 -14.72 -13.37 2.15
C PRO A 128 -16.20 -13.07 1.90
N PRO A 129 -16.50 -11.89 1.35
CA PRO A 129 -15.58 -10.86 0.83
C PRO A 129 -15.03 -9.89 1.90
N LEU A 130 -13.89 -9.25 1.61
CA LEU A 130 -13.45 -8.06 2.36
C LEU A 130 -14.28 -6.84 1.91
N ARG A 131 -14.66 -5.98 2.85
CA ARG A 131 -15.39 -4.73 2.60
C ARG A 131 -14.44 -3.53 2.57
N LEU A 132 -14.46 -2.79 1.46
CA LEU A 132 -13.74 -1.55 1.25
C LEU A 132 -14.73 -0.39 1.13
N VAL A 133 -14.59 0.63 1.97
CA VAL A 133 -15.31 1.90 1.81
C VAL A 133 -14.40 2.91 1.13
N ILE A 134 -14.84 3.47 -0.01
CA ILE A 134 -14.20 4.57 -0.71
C ILE A 134 -14.93 5.86 -0.36
N ALA A 135 -14.32 6.72 0.45
CA ALA A 135 -14.87 8.01 0.83
C ALA A 135 -14.14 9.15 0.13
N THR A 136 -14.90 9.99 -0.57
CA THR A 136 -14.37 11.11 -1.35
C THR A 136 -14.79 12.44 -0.76
N ALA A 137 -13.86 13.38 -0.66
CA ALA A 137 -14.17 14.78 -0.45
C ALA A 137 -14.93 15.36 -1.65
N ALA A 138 -15.59 16.50 -1.44
CA ALA A 138 -16.32 17.19 -2.49
C ALA A 138 -15.42 17.52 -3.69
N GLY A 139 -15.86 17.11 -4.89
CA GLY A 139 -15.14 17.31 -6.15
C GLY A 139 -14.10 16.23 -6.49
N CYS A 140 -13.89 15.22 -5.64
CA CYS A 140 -12.88 14.17 -5.85
C CYS A 140 -13.45 12.89 -6.49
N ASP A 141 -14.69 12.93 -7.01
CA ASP A 141 -15.44 11.76 -7.47
C ASP A 141 -14.80 10.99 -8.61
N ARG A 142 -14.14 11.70 -9.53
CA ARG A 142 -13.53 11.10 -10.74
C ARG A 142 -12.50 10.03 -10.39
N GLN A 143 -11.69 10.24 -9.35
CA GLN A 143 -10.67 9.27 -8.96
C GLN A 143 -11.31 8.01 -8.35
N ALA A 144 -12.41 8.16 -7.59
CA ALA A 144 -13.17 7.03 -7.08
C ALA A 144 -13.87 6.24 -8.19
N ASP A 145 -14.36 6.90 -9.26
CA ASP A 145 -14.93 6.21 -10.42
C ASP A 145 -13.91 5.29 -11.09
N VAL A 146 -12.69 5.81 -11.34
CA VAL A 146 -11.61 5.05 -11.97
C VAL A 146 -11.18 3.88 -11.07
N LEU A 147 -11.08 4.10 -9.75
CA LEU A 147 -10.79 3.03 -8.79
C LEU A 147 -11.88 1.95 -8.78
N GLY A 148 -13.15 2.33 -8.77
CA GLY A 148 -14.27 1.40 -8.81
C GLY A 148 -14.24 0.50 -10.05
N VAL A 149 -13.89 1.05 -11.21
CA VAL A 149 -13.70 0.27 -12.45
C VAL A 149 -12.54 -0.70 -12.33
N ALA A 150 -11.40 -0.27 -11.77
CA ALA A 150 -10.23 -1.12 -11.59
C ALA A 150 -10.48 -2.30 -10.62
N LEU A 151 -11.36 -2.12 -9.63
CA LEU A 151 -11.73 -3.14 -8.65
C LEU A 151 -12.81 -4.12 -9.14
N ALA A 152 -13.38 -3.90 -10.33
CA ALA A 152 -14.50 -4.69 -10.84
C ALA A 152 -14.18 -6.19 -11.03
N SER A 153 -12.91 -6.56 -11.24
CA SER A 153 -12.51 -7.99 -11.28
C SER A 153 -12.69 -8.66 -9.92
N GLU A 154 -12.21 -8.02 -8.85
CA GLU A 154 -12.23 -8.58 -7.49
C GLU A 154 -13.64 -8.62 -6.91
N VAL A 155 -14.48 -7.63 -7.25
CA VAL A 155 -15.91 -7.64 -6.91
C VAL A 155 -16.62 -8.79 -7.62
N ARG A 156 -16.39 -8.99 -8.93
CA ARG A 156 -16.97 -10.13 -9.66
C ARG A 156 -16.48 -11.48 -9.13
N ALA A 157 -15.24 -11.56 -8.67
CA ALA A 157 -14.68 -12.73 -8.02
C ALA A 157 -15.21 -12.95 -6.59
N ARG A 158 -16.08 -12.08 -6.07
CA ARG A 158 -16.60 -12.09 -4.70
C ARG A 158 -15.50 -12.06 -3.63
N ARG A 159 -14.37 -11.43 -3.96
CA ARG A 159 -13.27 -11.19 -3.03
C ARG A 159 -13.42 -9.87 -2.30
N LEU A 160 -14.01 -8.87 -2.96
CA LEU A 160 -14.27 -7.55 -2.40
C LEU A 160 -15.75 -7.17 -2.50
N ILE A 161 -16.23 -6.44 -1.51
CA ILE A 161 -17.38 -5.54 -1.59
C ILE A 161 -16.83 -4.13 -1.53
N VAL A 162 -17.31 -3.25 -2.41
CA VAL A 162 -16.84 -1.87 -2.51
C VAL A 162 -18.03 -0.95 -2.38
N ASP A 163 -18.04 -0.17 -1.30
CA ASP A 163 -19.02 0.88 -1.06
C ASP A 163 -18.40 2.24 -1.32
N ARG A 164 -19.22 3.20 -1.72
CA ARG A 164 -18.77 4.55 -2.01
C ARG A 164 -19.57 5.58 -1.26
N LEU A 165 -18.85 6.44 -0.54
CA LEU A 165 -19.39 7.61 0.14
C LEU A 165 -18.90 8.87 -0.60
N ARG A 166 -19.83 9.57 -1.24
CA ARG A 166 -19.56 10.85 -1.93
C ARG A 166 -19.72 12.02 -0.98
N ASP A 167 -19.00 13.10 -1.26
CA ASP A 167 -19.03 14.33 -0.45
C ASP A 167 -18.86 14.04 1.05
N ALA A 168 -17.98 13.09 1.36
CA ALA A 168 -17.81 12.53 2.68
C ALA A 168 -17.47 13.63 3.70
N ASP A 169 -18.22 13.62 4.80
CA ASP A 169 -17.92 14.33 6.02
C ASP A 169 -17.71 13.33 7.17
N PRO A 170 -17.27 13.75 8.37
CA PRO A 170 -16.94 12.80 9.44
C PRO A 170 -18.16 12.05 9.95
N ASP A 171 -19.35 12.64 9.86
CA ASP A 171 -20.58 12.09 10.41
C ASP A 171 -21.11 11.01 9.43
N GLY A 172 -21.13 11.31 8.12
CA GLY A 172 -21.43 10.34 7.07
C GLY A 172 -20.38 9.22 6.95
N LEU A 173 -19.11 9.50 7.25
CA LEU A 173 -18.07 8.47 7.34
C LEU A 173 -18.35 7.51 8.50
N ALA A 174 -18.71 8.03 9.67
CA ALA A 174 -19.09 7.19 10.81
C ALA A 174 -20.32 6.33 10.47
N ASP A 175 -21.36 6.90 9.87
CA ASP A 175 -22.55 6.16 9.45
C ASP A 175 -22.21 5.02 8.48
N ALA A 176 -21.37 5.29 7.46
CA ALA A 176 -20.95 4.29 6.48
C ALA A 176 -20.11 3.15 7.09
N LEU A 177 -19.28 3.46 8.08
CA LEU A 177 -18.48 2.48 8.81
C LEU A 177 -19.33 1.65 9.79
N ALA A 178 -20.43 2.21 10.30
CA ALA A 178 -21.35 1.56 11.23
C ALA A 178 -22.37 0.63 10.55
N GLU A 179 -22.64 0.82 9.26
CA GLU A 179 -23.65 0.05 8.52
C GLU A 179 -23.31 -1.44 8.44
N GLU A 180 -22.08 -1.78 8.07
CA GLU A 180 -21.57 -3.15 7.98
C GLU A 180 -20.09 -3.21 8.38
N PRO A 181 -19.56 -4.39 8.79
CA PRO A 181 -18.14 -4.56 9.09
C PRO A 181 -17.22 -4.06 7.97
N CYS A 182 -16.56 -2.93 8.21
CA CYS A 182 -15.61 -2.33 7.28
C CYS A 182 -14.20 -2.82 7.59
N HIS A 183 -13.49 -3.31 6.57
CA HIS A 183 -12.15 -3.90 6.72
C HIS A 183 -11.06 -2.93 6.26
N MET A 184 -11.37 -2.12 5.26
CA MET A 184 -10.44 -1.17 4.63
C MET A 184 -11.16 0.13 4.29
N LEU A 185 -10.47 1.26 4.46
CA LEU A 185 -10.96 2.59 4.14
C LEU A 185 -10.04 3.28 3.13
N TYR A 186 -10.57 3.80 2.04
CA TYR A 186 -9.85 4.62 1.06
C TYR A 186 -10.38 6.06 1.10
N LEU A 187 -9.53 7.00 1.53
CA LEU A 187 -9.88 8.42 1.61
C LEU A 187 -9.24 9.19 0.45
N ILE A 188 -10.07 9.88 -0.33
CA ILE A 188 -9.62 10.84 -1.35
C ILE A 188 -9.98 12.22 -0.86
N ALA A 189 -8.99 12.99 -0.42
CA ALA A 189 -9.24 14.32 0.12
C ALA A 189 -8.02 15.22 -0.04
N PRO A 190 -8.24 16.53 -0.23
CA PRO A 190 -7.17 17.49 -0.08
C PRO A 190 -6.58 17.43 1.32
N ALA A 191 -5.25 17.47 1.39
CA ALA A 191 -4.49 17.38 2.62
C ALA A 191 -3.64 18.63 2.82
N LEU A 192 -3.57 19.08 4.06
CA LEU A 192 -2.77 20.20 4.50
C LEU A 192 -1.68 19.67 5.42
N SER A 193 -0.42 19.93 5.09
CA SER A 193 0.73 19.68 5.97
C SER A 193 0.63 20.49 7.25
N SER A 194 1.31 20.03 8.29
CA SER A 194 1.50 20.86 9.48
C SER A 194 2.35 22.09 9.15
N THR A 195 2.15 23.14 9.92
CA THR A 195 2.92 24.36 9.85
C THR A 195 3.65 24.53 11.19
N PRO A 196 4.96 24.23 11.26
CA PRO A 196 5.75 24.42 12.47
C PRO A 196 5.67 25.87 12.95
N GLY A 197 5.45 26.07 14.25
CA GLY A 197 5.31 27.42 14.84
C GLY A 197 4.02 28.16 14.46
N GLY A 198 3.12 27.52 13.71
CA GLY A 198 1.79 28.04 13.42
C GLY A 198 0.86 28.00 14.64
N PRO A 199 -0.36 28.54 14.53
CA PRO A 199 -1.38 28.41 15.58
C PRO A 199 -1.63 26.93 15.90
N ALA A 200 -2.03 26.58 17.13
CA ALA A 200 -2.19 25.19 17.57
C ALA A 200 -3.01 24.29 16.60
N ARG A 201 -3.99 24.87 15.88
CA ARG A 201 -4.76 24.16 14.86
C ARG A 201 -3.92 23.70 13.66
N ALA A 202 -2.85 24.41 13.32
CA ALA A 202 -1.93 24.08 12.23
C ALA A 202 -0.74 23.20 12.67
N ALA A 203 -0.68 22.80 13.93
CA ALA A 203 0.38 21.94 14.44
C ALA A 203 0.27 20.48 13.95
N HIS A 204 -0.86 20.08 13.36
CA HIS A 204 -1.10 18.71 12.89
C HIS A 204 -1.53 18.69 11.42
N PRO A 205 -1.14 17.65 10.67
CA PRO A 205 -1.61 17.43 9.32
C PRO A 205 -3.13 17.18 9.34
N ARG A 206 -3.82 17.66 8.30
CA ARG A 206 -5.29 17.61 8.21
C ARG A 206 -5.74 17.22 6.81
N VAL A 207 -6.86 16.51 6.73
CA VAL A 207 -7.57 16.27 5.46
C VAL A 207 -8.92 16.97 5.47
N ARG A 208 -9.41 17.37 4.29
CA ARG A 208 -10.71 18.05 4.15
C ARG A 208 -11.80 17.05 3.74
N LEU A 209 -12.57 16.57 4.71
CA LEU A 209 -13.77 15.74 4.52
C LEU A 209 -14.97 16.55 5.01
N GLY A 210 -15.56 17.37 4.12
CA GLY A 210 -16.55 18.40 4.48
C GLY A 210 -15.93 19.53 5.32
N ARG A 211 -15.50 19.21 6.55
CA ARG A 211 -14.66 20.01 7.44
C ARG A 211 -13.23 19.47 7.49
N ASN A 212 -12.28 20.27 7.97
CA ASN A 212 -10.92 19.79 8.22
C ASN A 212 -10.93 18.84 9.43
N ILE A 213 -10.37 17.64 9.25
CA ILE A 213 -10.18 16.64 10.30
C ILE A 213 -8.68 16.33 10.43
N ASP A 214 -8.16 16.34 11.65
CA ASP A 214 -6.79 15.92 11.94
C ASP A 214 -6.71 14.40 12.18
N SER A 215 -5.49 13.87 12.19
CA SER A 215 -5.24 12.44 12.35
C SER A 215 -5.73 11.88 13.70
N VAL A 216 -5.75 12.69 14.76
CA VAL A 216 -6.21 12.31 16.10
C VAL A 216 -7.73 12.24 16.16
N ALA A 217 -8.43 13.16 15.50
CA ALA A 217 -9.88 13.14 15.39
C ALA A 217 -10.33 11.94 14.55
N LEU A 218 -9.68 11.67 13.42
CA LEU A 218 -9.98 10.50 12.60
C LEU A 218 -9.65 9.18 13.32
N SER A 219 -8.56 9.13 14.11
CA SER A 219 -8.22 7.91 14.87
C SER A 219 -9.28 7.56 15.91
N ARG A 220 -9.95 8.55 16.51
CA ARG A 220 -11.08 8.33 17.42
C ARG A 220 -12.27 7.70 16.71
N VAL A 221 -12.59 8.16 15.50
CA VAL A 221 -13.64 7.54 14.68
C VAL A 221 -13.26 6.10 14.37
N ILE A 222 -12.04 5.86 13.88
CA ILE A 222 -11.55 4.52 13.53
C ILE A 222 -11.56 3.56 14.74
N ALA A 223 -11.26 4.05 15.94
CA ALA A 223 -11.23 3.23 17.15
C ALA A 223 -12.60 2.62 17.51
N GLU A 224 -13.71 3.16 16.99
CA GLU A 224 -15.06 2.62 17.17
C GLU A 224 -15.35 1.41 16.25
N TYR A 225 -14.49 1.16 15.26
CA TYR A 225 -14.66 0.12 14.24
C TYR A 225 -13.55 -0.94 14.33
N PRO A 226 -13.70 -1.96 15.21
CA PRO A 226 -12.65 -2.91 15.54
C PRO A 226 -12.29 -3.88 14.40
N ASP A 227 -12.99 -3.85 13.28
CA ASP A 227 -12.71 -4.68 12.09
C ASP A 227 -11.87 -3.95 11.03
N LEU A 228 -11.73 -2.62 11.14
CA LEU A 228 -10.91 -1.84 10.22
C LEU A 228 -9.42 -2.15 10.46
N ARG A 229 -8.72 -2.57 9.42
CA ARG A 229 -7.29 -2.97 9.49
C ARG A 229 -6.37 -2.14 8.60
N MET A 230 -6.93 -1.40 7.65
CA MET A 230 -6.13 -0.55 6.75
C MET A 230 -6.84 0.75 6.41
N VAL A 231 -6.09 1.85 6.38
CA VAL A 231 -6.54 3.12 5.81
C VAL A 231 -5.56 3.59 4.73
N THR A 232 -6.07 3.83 3.54
CA THR A 232 -5.31 4.41 2.43
C THR A 232 -5.74 5.85 2.24
N ILE A 233 -4.76 6.76 2.16
CA ILE A 233 -4.98 8.19 1.94
C ILE A 233 -4.41 8.55 0.57
N ALA A 234 -5.26 9.12 -0.29
CA ALA A 234 -4.90 9.55 -1.63
C ALA A 234 -5.04 11.08 -1.75
N PRO A 235 -4.08 11.76 -2.40
CA PRO A 235 -4.18 13.18 -2.65
C PRO A 235 -5.22 13.45 -3.74
N ASP A 236 -5.80 14.65 -3.71
CA ASP A 236 -6.65 15.19 -4.78
C ASP A 236 -5.88 15.99 -5.84
N GLY A 237 -4.56 16.16 -5.65
CA GLY A 237 -3.66 16.89 -6.53
C GLY A 237 -2.25 17.03 -5.95
N PRO A 238 -1.32 17.67 -6.69
CA PRO A 238 0.10 17.76 -6.32
C PRO A 238 0.34 18.49 -4.99
N ASP A 239 -0.43 19.55 -4.72
CA ASP A 239 -0.26 20.37 -3.50
C ASP A 239 -0.61 19.60 -2.21
N SER A 240 -1.36 18.51 -2.33
CA SER A 240 -1.80 17.67 -1.21
C SER A 240 -0.82 16.54 -0.86
N GLU A 241 0.14 16.19 -1.72
CA GLU A 241 0.97 14.98 -1.56
C GLU A 241 1.76 14.97 -0.25
N ALA A 242 2.46 16.05 0.07
CA ALA A 242 3.23 16.16 1.31
C ALA A 242 2.33 16.06 2.55
N GLY A 243 1.16 16.69 2.50
CA GLY A 243 0.15 16.63 3.56
C GLY A 243 -0.42 15.23 3.75
N VAL A 244 -0.61 14.47 2.65
CA VAL A 244 -1.06 13.07 2.69
C VAL A 244 -0.05 12.17 3.39
N MET A 245 1.24 12.29 3.08
CA MET A 245 2.28 11.47 3.71
C MET A 245 2.37 11.75 5.21
N GLU A 246 2.36 13.03 5.59
CA GLU A 246 2.38 13.44 6.99
C GLU A 246 1.12 12.97 7.73
N PHE A 247 -0.06 13.10 7.10
CA PHE A 247 -1.32 12.64 7.67
C PHE A 247 -1.35 11.12 7.85
N ALA A 248 -0.89 10.35 6.86
CA ALA A 248 -0.84 8.89 6.93
C ALA A 248 0.08 8.40 8.06
N ALA A 249 1.26 9.01 8.20
CA ALA A 249 2.20 8.71 9.29
C ALA A 249 1.60 9.04 10.67
N ALA A 250 0.99 10.22 10.81
CA ALA A 250 0.37 10.66 12.05
C ALA A 250 -0.87 9.81 12.41
N LEU A 251 -1.66 9.40 11.42
CA LEU A 251 -2.81 8.52 11.61
C LEU A 251 -2.39 7.14 12.07
N HIS A 252 -1.32 6.58 11.48
CA HIS A 252 -0.75 5.32 11.94
C HIS A 252 -0.31 5.40 13.41
N ALA A 253 0.44 6.45 13.76
CA ALA A 253 0.90 6.69 15.12
C ALA A 253 -0.26 6.81 16.13
N ALA A 254 -1.40 7.38 15.71
CA ALA A 254 -2.56 7.61 16.57
C ALA A 254 -3.56 6.44 16.65
N SER A 255 -3.64 5.60 15.60
CA SER A 255 -4.67 4.54 15.50
C SER A 255 -4.11 3.12 15.63
N GLY A 256 -2.84 2.92 15.32
CA GLY A 256 -2.20 1.60 15.21
C GLY A 256 -2.59 0.77 13.99
N VAL A 257 -3.60 1.21 13.25
CA VAL A 257 -4.03 0.61 11.98
C VAL A 257 -2.94 0.82 10.91
N ALA A 258 -2.80 -0.14 9.98
CA ALA A 258 -1.88 0.03 8.87
C ALA A 258 -2.34 1.20 7.99
N THR A 259 -1.43 2.13 7.68
CA THR A 259 -1.77 3.25 6.81
C THR A 259 -0.91 3.28 5.57
N LEU A 260 -1.54 3.65 4.45
CA LEU A 260 -0.88 3.79 3.16
C LEU A 260 -1.09 5.22 2.64
N GLY A 261 -0.02 5.99 2.54
CA GLY A 261 -0.04 7.26 1.81
C GLY A 261 0.26 7.01 0.34
N LEU A 262 -0.56 7.55 -0.56
CA LEU A 262 -0.28 7.53 -2.00
C LEU A 262 0.32 8.85 -2.46
N GLY A 263 1.27 8.78 -3.39
CA GLY A 263 1.81 9.95 -4.06
C GLY A 263 0.81 10.57 -5.03
N ASN A 264 1.20 11.68 -5.66
CA ASN A 264 0.40 12.31 -6.70
C ASN A 264 0.50 11.53 -8.02
N PHE A 265 -0.31 10.49 -8.15
CA PHE A 265 -0.41 9.68 -9.35
C PHE A 265 -1.49 10.17 -10.30
N GLU A 266 -1.35 9.82 -11.57
CA GLU A 266 -2.49 9.83 -12.48
C GLU A 266 -3.56 8.84 -11.96
N PRO A 267 -4.87 9.16 -12.03
CA PRO A 267 -5.92 8.35 -11.41
C PRO A 267 -5.96 6.88 -11.84
N SER A 268 -5.66 6.55 -13.10
CA SER A 268 -5.58 5.17 -13.58
C SER A 268 -4.36 4.43 -13.04
N ASN A 269 -3.22 5.11 -12.84
CA ASN A 269 -2.06 4.54 -12.16
C ASN A 269 -2.36 4.24 -10.68
N ALA A 270 -2.98 5.18 -9.96
CA ALA A 270 -3.43 4.97 -8.58
C ALA A 270 -4.42 3.81 -8.48
N ALA A 271 -5.38 3.74 -9.40
CA ALA A 271 -6.37 2.68 -9.44
C ALA A 271 -5.75 1.31 -9.75
N GLY A 272 -4.79 1.25 -10.69
CA GLY A 272 -4.04 0.04 -11.01
C GLY A 272 -3.22 -0.47 -9.82
N PHE A 273 -2.50 0.44 -9.15
CA PHE A 273 -1.80 0.14 -7.89
C PHE A 273 -2.77 -0.45 -6.85
N CYS A 274 -3.90 0.22 -6.60
CA CYS A 274 -4.84 -0.15 -5.56
C CYS A 274 -5.55 -1.47 -5.87
N ALA A 275 -5.92 -1.71 -7.13
CA ALA A 275 -6.54 -2.96 -7.54
C ALA A 275 -5.60 -4.15 -7.31
N THR A 276 -4.32 -4.01 -7.68
CA THR A 276 -3.30 -5.03 -7.39
C THR A 276 -3.12 -5.25 -5.89
N CYS A 277 -3.00 -4.17 -5.11
CA CYS A 277 -2.81 -4.23 -3.66
C CYS A 277 -4.02 -4.87 -2.94
N TYR A 278 -5.24 -4.38 -3.18
CA TYR A 278 -6.45 -4.91 -2.53
C TYR A 278 -6.80 -6.33 -3.01
N GLY A 279 -6.50 -6.68 -4.25
CA GLY A 279 -6.62 -8.05 -4.74
C GLY A 279 -5.73 -9.01 -3.96
N ALA A 280 -4.46 -8.65 -3.74
CA ALA A 280 -3.53 -9.44 -2.93
C ALA A 280 -3.97 -9.56 -1.46
N LEU A 281 -4.43 -8.48 -0.85
CA LEU A 281 -5.00 -8.53 0.51
C LEU A 281 -6.22 -9.45 0.61
N ALA A 282 -7.10 -9.43 -0.39
CA ALA A 282 -8.29 -10.27 -0.43
C ALA A 282 -7.98 -11.76 -0.64
N THR A 283 -6.76 -12.10 -1.12
CA THR A 283 -6.25 -13.47 -1.16
C THR A 283 -5.47 -13.86 0.10
N GLY A 284 -5.35 -12.96 1.08
CA GLY A 284 -4.69 -13.21 2.36
C GLY A 284 -3.18 -12.93 2.34
N GLU A 285 -2.68 -12.22 1.32
CA GLU A 285 -1.29 -11.79 1.31
C GLU A 285 -1.02 -10.77 2.43
N PRO A 286 0.17 -10.80 3.05
CA PRO A 286 0.64 -9.73 3.93
C PRO A 286 0.61 -8.35 3.26
N VAL A 287 0.31 -7.30 4.03
CA VAL A 287 0.14 -5.93 3.49
C VAL A 287 1.42 -5.37 2.87
N ASP A 288 2.58 -5.76 3.39
CA ASP A 288 3.87 -5.35 2.85
C ASP A 288 4.10 -5.94 1.45
N LEU A 289 3.73 -7.21 1.22
CA LEU A 289 3.75 -7.81 -0.12
C LEU A 289 2.68 -7.22 -1.04
N ALA A 290 1.47 -6.99 -0.54
CA ALA A 290 0.40 -6.38 -1.32
C ALA A 290 0.81 -4.98 -1.85
N VAL A 291 1.46 -4.17 -1.01
CA VAL A 291 2.01 -2.88 -1.43
C VAL A 291 3.18 -3.05 -2.40
N THR A 292 4.09 -4.00 -2.17
CA THR A 292 5.17 -4.33 -3.11
C THR A 292 4.63 -4.67 -4.50
N TYR A 293 3.60 -5.50 -4.60
CA TYR A 293 2.95 -5.83 -5.89
C TYR A 293 2.32 -4.59 -6.54
N GLY A 294 1.70 -3.72 -5.75
CA GLY A 294 1.23 -2.42 -6.24
C GLY A 294 2.36 -1.56 -6.80
N ARG A 295 3.50 -1.47 -6.10
CA ARG A 295 4.66 -0.69 -6.55
C ARG A 295 5.28 -1.29 -7.82
N ALA A 296 5.39 -2.62 -7.91
CA ALA A 296 5.83 -3.31 -9.11
C ALA A 296 4.92 -2.98 -10.31
N ARG A 297 3.60 -2.96 -10.09
CA ARG A 297 2.64 -2.55 -11.11
C ARG A 297 2.85 -1.10 -11.56
N LEU A 298 3.12 -0.18 -10.64
CA LEU A 298 3.45 1.21 -11.00
C LEU A 298 4.76 1.31 -11.79
N ALA A 299 5.76 0.50 -11.44
CA ALA A 299 7.04 0.49 -12.13
C ALA A 299 6.90 0.02 -13.59
N GLU A 300 6.08 -1.00 -13.86
CA GLU A 300 5.73 -1.44 -15.23
C GLU A 300 5.09 -0.33 -16.07
N MET A 301 4.36 0.58 -15.41
CA MET A 301 3.69 1.71 -16.04
C MET A 301 4.58 2.96 -16.13
N ALA A 302 5.88 2.84 -15.81
CA ALA A 302 6.83 3.95 -15.67
C ALA A 302 6.34 5.06 -14.73
N GLY A 303 5.52 4.70 -13.73
CA GLY A 303 4.96 5.60 -12.74
C GLY A 303 5.93 5.89 -11.59
N ALA A 304 5.55 6.85 -10.74
CA ALA A 304 6.29 7.23 -9.53
C ALA A 304 6.16 6.17 -8.41
N TRP A 305 6.52 4.92 -8.67
CA TRP A 305 6.25 3.77 -7.80
C TRP A 305 6.69 3.92 -6.34
N GLY A 306 7.79 4.63 -6.06
CA GLY A 306 8.27 4.86 -4.69
C GLY A 306 7.52 5.96 -3.94
N ALA A 307 6.53 6.63 -4.54
CA ALA A 307 5.72 7.62 -3.83
C ALA A 307 4.62 6.99 -2.95
N ALA A 308 4.36 5.69 -3.08
CA ALA A 308 3.44 4.97 -2.19
C ALA A 308 4.17 4.50 -0.92
N GLN A 309 3.78 5.02 0.25
CA GLN A 309 4.45 4.79 1.54
C GLN A 309 3.54 4.03 2.51
N LEU A 310 4.00 2.85 2.96
CA LEU A 310 3.27 1.99 3.89
C LEU A 310 3.84 2.13 5.30
N PHE A 311 2.97 2.42 6.27
CA PHE A 311 3.25 2.46 7.69
C PHE A 311 2.55 1.30 8.41
N VAL A 312 3.32 0.51 9.15
CA VAL A 312 2.81 -0.64 9.92
C VAL A 312 3.42 -0.70 11.31
N GLY A 313 2.66 -1.25 12.25
CA GLY A 313 3.17 -1.60 13.58
C GLY A 313 4.11 -2.80 13.48
N ASN A 314 5.00 -2.96 14.44
CA ASN A 314 5.93 -4.09 14.44
C ASN A 314 5.15 -5.43 14.56
N GLY A 315 5.37 -6.35 13.61
CA GLY A 315 4.61 -7.61 13.50
C GLY A 315 3.18 -7.45 12.95
N GLY A 316 2.85 -6.28 12.39
CA GLY A 316 1.52 -5.93 11.88
C GLY A 316 1.32 -6.23 10.40
N GLU A 317 2.16 -7.06 9.77
CA GLU A 317 2.10 -7.31 8.33
C GLU A 317 0.90 -8.16 7.89
N THR A 318 0.40 -9.04 8.76
CA THR A 318 -0.75 -9.90 8.44
C THR A 318 -2.04 -9.26 8.94
N LEU A 319 -2.71 -8.50 8.08
CA LEU A 319 -3.96 -7.80 8.42
C LEU A 319 -5.16 -8.75 8.53
N PHE A 320 -5.27 -9.67 7.58
CA PHE A 320 -6.42 -10.56 7.43
C PHE A 320 -5.98 -12.02 7.38
N ARG A 321 -6.79 -12.90 7.96
CA ARG A 321 -6.70 -14.34 7.77
C ARG A 321 -7.95 -14.80 7.03
N ILE A 322 -7.81 -15.05 5.74
CA ILE A 322 -8.91 -15.36 4.85
C ILE A 322 -9.31 -16.84 4.96
N GLY A 323 -10.62 -17.12 5.00
CA GLY A 323 -11.16 -18.48 4.95
C GLY A 323 -11.05 -19.29 6.24
N THR A 324 -10.53 -18.70 7.32
CA THR A 324 -10.60 -19.28 8.65
C THR A 324 -11.80 -18.68 9.38
N PRO A 325 -12.77 -19.49 9.86
CA PRO A 325 -13.87 -18.97 10.66
C PRO A 325 -13.30 -18.24 11.87
N ALA A 326 -13.87 -17.07 12.20
CA ALA A 326 -13.50 -16.38 13.43
C ALA A 326 -13.66 -17.34 14.62
N PRO A 327 -12.67 -17.45 15.52
CA PRO A 327 -12.83 -18.28 16.71
C PRO A 327 -14.05 -17.78 17.46
N ILE A 328 -15.01 -18.67 17.71
CA ILE A 328 -16.23 -18.36 18.47
C ILE A 328 -15.77 -17.77 19.81
N PRO A 329 -16.10 -16.51 20.13
CA PRO A 329 -15.75 -15.95 21.42
C PRO A 329 -16.35 -16.84 22.50
N ALA A 330 -15.52 -17.36 23.41
CA ALA A 330 -16.02 -18.06 24.59
C ALA A 330 -17.03 -17.12 25.26
N ALA A 331 -18.28 -17.56 25.38
CA ALA A 331 -19.38 -16.73 25.84
C ALA A 331 -19.02 -16.01 27.13
N THR A 332 -18.70 -14.72 27.05
CA THR A 332 -18.52 -13.87 28.23
C THR A 332 -19.84 -13.90 28.98
N PRO A 333 -19.87 -14.29 30.27
CA PRO A 333 -21.11 -14.38 31.03
C PRO A 333 -21.84 -13.04 30.93
N ALA A 334 -23.10 -13.12 30.49
CA ALA A 334 -23.94 -11.97 30.19
C ALA A 334 -23.83 -10.93 31.31
N ARG A 335 -23.33 -9.74 30.97
CA ARG A 335 -23.32 -8.60 31.88
C ARG A 335 -24.77 -8.36 32.30
N PRO A 336 -25.09 -8.33 33.61
CA PRO A 336 -26.46 -8.11 34.05
C PRO A 336 -26.96 -6.81 33.45
N SER A 337 -28.06 -6.91 32.71
CA SER A 337 -28.72 -5.83 32.00
C SER A 337 -28.95 -4.68 32.97
N ARG A 338 -28.22 -3.58 32.78
CA ARG A 338 -28.44 -2.35 33.54
C ARG A 338 -29.87 -1.90 33.24
N PRO A 339 -30.75 -1.75 34.25
CA PRO A 339 -32.14 -1.40 34.02
C PRO A 339 -32.23 -0.08 33.26
N LEU A 340 -32.98 -0.07 32.16
CA LEU A 340 -33.29 1.13 31.39
C LEU A 340 -33.88 2.18 32.33
N ARG A 341 -33.12 3.25 32.55
CA ARG A 341 -33.62 4.46 33.20
C ARG A 341 -34.53 5.15 32.20
N SER A 342 -35.83 5.05 32.42
CA SER A 342 -36.86 5.77 31.69
C SER A 342 -36.63 7.27 31.85
N GLU A 343 -36.22 7.94 30.77
CA GLU A 343 -36.17 9.41 30.75
C GLU A 343 -37.59 10.00 30.66
N PRO A 344 -37.86 11.11 31.39
CA PRO A 344 -39.15 11.78 31.34
C PRO A 344 -39.33 12.56 30.04
N ARG A 345 -40.32 12.13 29.27
CA ARG A 345 -40.86 12.73 28.05
C ARG A 345 -41.16 14.23 28.25
N ARG A 346 -40.23 15.09 27.81
CA ARG A 346 -40.40 16.55 27.84
C ARG A 346 -41.43 16.96 26.78
N ARG A 347 -42.58 17.43 27.28
CA ARG A 347 -43.74 17.90 26.52
C ARG A 347 -43.44 19.29 25.94
N SER A 348 -42.99 19.36 24.69
CA SER A 348 -42.81 20.63 23.99
C SER A 348 -44.17 21.17 23.54
N LYS A 349 -44.55 22.33 24.10
CA LYS A 349 -45.73 23.11 23.72
C LYS A 349 -45.58 23.61 22.28
N ALA A 350 -46.57 23.26 21.45
CA ALA A 350 -46.81 23.88 20.16
C ALA A 350 -47.32 25.32 20.36
N THR A 351 -46.61 26.29 19.79
CA THR A 351 -47.11 27.65 19.62
C THR A 351 -47.47 27.82 18.15
N ASN A 352 -48.77 27.91 17.88
CA ASN A 352 -49.36 28.25 16.59
C ASN A 352 -48.91 29.66 16.17
N ALA A 353 -48.39 29.78 14.94
CA ALA A 353 -48.29 31.04 14.21
C ALA A 353 -48.94 30.84 12.81
N PRO A 354 -49.82 31.75 12.35
CA PRO A 354 -50.60 31.53 11.14
C PRO A 354 -49.92 32.06 9.87
N ASN A 355 -50.11 31.31 8.78
CA ASN A 355 -50.26 31.72 7.38
C ASN A 355 -49.26 32.73 6.78
N GLN A 356 -48.31 32.20 5.99
CA GLN A 356 -47.81 32.89 4.80
C GLN A 356 -48.28 32.16 3.53
N PRO A 357 -48.82 32.87 2.51
CA PRO A 357 -49.29 32.28 1.28
C PRO A 357 -48.14 31.86 0.36
N VAL A 358 -48.18 30.60 -0.05
CA VAL A 358 -47.30 29.98 -1.05
C VAL A 358 -47.51 30.66 -2.41
N ARG A 359 -46.44 31.22 -2.97
CA ARG A 359 -46.39 31.71 -4.36
C ARG A 359 -46.33 30.51 -5.32
N PRO A 360 -47.17 30.45 -6.38
CA PRO A 360 -47.07 29.42 -7.40
C PRO A 360 -45.82 29.64 -8.26
N VAL A 361 -44.98 28.61 -8.35
CA VAL A 361 -43.85 28.54 -9.28
C VAL A 361 -44.39 28.34 -10.69
N ARG A 362 -44.13 29.34 -11.54
CA ARG A 362 -44.45 29.36 -12.97
C ARG A 362 -43.58 28.32 -13.68
N ARG A 363 -44.21 27.29 -14.25
CA ARG A 363 -43.59 26.41 -15.25
C ARG A 363 -43.44 27.20 -16.55
N GLU A 364 -42.22 27.35 -17.03
CA GLU A 364 -41.94 27.75 -18.42
C GLU A 364 -41.81 26.51 -19.31
N PRO A 365 -42.14 26.63 -20.61
CA PRO A 365 -42.26 25.51 -21.51
C PRO A 365 -40.93 25.09 -22.11
N GLU A 366 -40.89 23.79 -22.39
CA GLU A 366 -40.01 23.04 -23.26
C GLU A 366 -39.91 23.67 -24.66
N GLU A 367 -38.69 23.90 -25.16
CA GLU A 367 -38.40 24.15 -26.58
C GLU A 367 -36.99 23.65 -26.95
N ASP A 368 -36.98 22.59 -27.75
CA ASP A 368 -36.15 22.25 -28.91
C ASP A 368 -34.61 22.05 -28.85
N ASP A 369 -34.23 20.85 -29.33
CA ASP A 369 -33.11 20.49 -30.21
C ASP A 369 -31.71 21.00 -29.87
N VAL A 370 -30.99 20.22 -29.05
CA VAL A 370 -29.52 20.26 -28.99
C VAL A 370 -28.96 19.26 -30.01
N PRO A 371 -28.26 19.70 -31.07
CA PRO A 371 -27.66 18.79 -32.04
C PRO A 371 -26.49 18.03 -31.40
N LEU A 372 -26.41 16.73 -31.72
CA LEU A 372 -25.33 15.83 -31.29
C LEU A 372 -23.95 16.43 -31.62
N PRO A 373 -22.96 16.28 -30.71
CA PRO A 373 -21.62 16.78 -30.95
C PRO A 373 -20.96 16.04 -32.11
N SER A 374 -20.71 16.77 -33.20
CA SER A 374 -19.86 16.31 -34.30
C SER A 374 -18.43 16.12 -33.78
N ILE A 375 -17.89 14.92 -33.95
CA ILE A 375 -16.48 14.59 -33.65
C ILE A 375 -15.60 15.40 -34.61
N SER A 376 -15.12 16.54 -34.15
CA SER A 376 -14.13 17.37 -34.84
C SER A 376 -12.75 16.74 -34.67
N ILE A 377 -12.23 16.16 -35.77
CA ILE A 377 -10.85 15.70 -35.87
C ILE A 377 -9.93 16.93 -35.70
N PRO A 378 -8.89 16.86 -34.86
CA PRO A 378 -8.02 18.01 -34.58
C PRO A 378 -7.36 18.56 -35.84
N ALA A 379 -7.48 19.87 -36.08
CA ALA A 379 -6.96 20.59 -37.25
C ALA A 379 -5.41 20.59 -37.38
N TRP A 380 -4.69 19.95 -36.46
CA TRP A 380 -3.22 19.82 -36.51
C TRP A 380 -2.75 18.49 -37.13
N LEU A 381 -3.65 17.55 -37.43
CA LEU A 381 -3.34 16.39 -38.26
C LEU A 381 -3.24 16.82 -39.73
N THR A 382 -2.12 17.43 -40.08
CA THR A 382 -1.74 17.56 -41.49
C THR A 382 -1.56 16.15 -42.07
N PRO A 383 -1.86 15.92 -43.37
CA PRO A 383 -1.72 14.60 -44.00
C PRO A 383 -0.30 14.02 -43.86
N LYS A 384 0.71 14.87 -43.66
CA LYS A 384 2.09 14.47 -43.37
C LYS A 384 2.24 13.74 -42.04
N VAL A 385 1.53 14.16 -40.98
CA VAL A 385 1.59 13.51 -39.67
C VAL A 385 0.91 12.14 -39.71
N ALA A 386 -0.23 12.02 -40.42
CA ALA A 386 -0.91 10.75 -40.59
C ALA A 386 -0.04 9.72 -41.33
N ILE A 387 0.66 10.14 -42.39
CA ILE A 387 1.61 9.29 -43.12
C ILE A 387 2.76 8.84 -42.22
N LEU A 388 3.27 9.72 -41.35
CA LEU A 388 4.37 9.41 -40.44
C LEU A 388 3.96 8.38 -39.37
N ILE A 389 2.75 8.50 -38.83
CA ILE A 389 2.18 7.53 -37.90
C ILE A 389 2.02 6.16 -38.58
N VAL A 390 1.46 6.11 -39.79
CA VAL A 390 1.29 4.86 -40.55
C VAL A 390 2.63 4.23 -40.89
N ALA A 391 3.62 5.01 -41.33
CA ALA A 391 4.96 4.50 -41.64
C ALA A 391 5.67 3.96 -40.39
N SER A 392 5.52 4.61 -39.25
CA SER A 392 6.07 4.15 -37.96
C SER A 392 5.41 2.83 -37.53
N LEU A 393 4.09 2.70 -37.70
CA LEU A 393 3.37 1.47 -37.40
C LEU A 393 3.81 0.30 -38.28
N ILE A 394 4.00 0.54 -39.59
CA ILE A 394 4.51 -0.47 -40.54
C ILE A 394 5.93 -0.91 -40.17
N LEU A 395 6.80 0.01 -39.76
CA LEU A 395 8.15 -0.30 -39.32
C LEU A 395 8.15 -1.21 -38.08
N VAL A 396 7.31 -0.91 -37.08
CA VAL A 396 7.17 -1.73 -35.86
C VAL A 396 6.71 -3.14 -36.21
N ILE A 397 5.73 -3.28 -37.13
CA ILE A 397 5.26 -4.59 -37.59
C ILE A 397 6.38 -5.37 -38.31
N LEU A 398 7.16 -4.72 -39.18
CA LEU A 398 8.26 -5.37 -39.89
C LEU A 398 9.38 -5.84 -38.95
N VAL A 399 9.74 -5.04 -37.95
CA VAL A 399 10.73 -5.41 -36.94
C VAL A 399 10.22 -6.58 -36.09
N SER A 400 8.95 -6.54 -35.68
CA SER A 400 8.33 -7.62 -34.91
C SER A 400 8.29 -8.94 -35.69
N GLN A 401 8.05 -8.90 -37.00
CA GLN A 401 8.05 -10.10 -37.85
C GLN A 401 9.45 -10.67 -38.05
N ASN A 402 10.48 -9.82 -38.12
CA ASN A 402 11.86 -10.27 -38.31
C ASN A 402 12.44 -10.92 -37.04
N LEU A 403 12.04 -10.44 -35.85
CA LEU A 403 12.44 -11.02 -34.57
C LEU A 403 11.73 -12.36 -34.25
N SER A 404 10.63 -12.66 -34.93
CA SER A 404 9.82 -13.86 -34.67
C SER A 404 10.18 -15.05 -35.57
N ARG A 405 11.29 -15.01 -36.31
CA ARG A 405 11.76 -16.16 -37.08
C ARG A 405 12.58 -17.09 -36.16
N PRO A 406 12.10 -18.29 -35.82
CA PRO A 406 12.93 -19.26 -35.10
C PRO A 406 14.03 -19.75 -36.04
N ASP A 407 15.29 -19.57 -35.63
CA ASP A 407 16.45 -20.21 -36.25
C ASP A 407 16.31 -21.73 -36.12
N SER A 408 15.82 -22.37 -37.19
CA SER A 408 15.82 -23.82 -37.33
C SER A 408 17.17 -24.24 -37.91
N ALA A 409 18.16 -24.36 -37.04
CA ALA A 409 19.42 -25.02 -37.33
C ALA A 409 19.61 -26.18 -36.34
N ALA A 410 19.20 -27.38 -36.77
CA ALA A 410 19.48 -28.61 -36.05
C ALA A 410 21.00 -28.90 -36.08
N PRO A 411 21.63 -29.25 -34.94
CA PRO A 411 23.03 -29.68 -34.93
C PRO A 411 23.17 -31.11 -35.50
N PRO A 412 24.28 -31.42 -36.19
CA PRO A 412 24.55 -32.76 -36.69
C PRO A 412 24.87 -33.73 -35.55
N ALA A 413 24.28 -34.93 -35.63
CA ALA A 413 24.44 -36.01 -34.67
C ALA A 413 25.91 -36.45 -34.55
N THR A 414 26.41 -36.48 -33.31
CA THR A 414 27.71 -37.06 -32.96
C THR A 414 27.50 -38.53 -32.56
N PRO A 415 28.31 -39.50 -33.05
CA PRO A 415 28.14 -40.91 -32.73
C PRO A 415 28.63 -41.23 -31.32
N THR A 416 27.77 -41.88 -30.54
CA THR A 416 27.99 -42.37 -29.18
C THR A 416 28.96 -43.55 -29.15
N PRO A 417 30.03 -43.56 -28.33
CA PRO A 417 30.84 -44.74 -28.07
C PRO A 417 30.19 -45.69 -27.04
N PRO A 418 30.55 -46.99 -27.01
CA PRO A 418 29.90 -47.98 -26.17
C PRO A 418 30.28 -47.85 -24.69
N LEU A 419 29.29 -48.01 -23.82
CA LEU A 419 29.40 -48.10 -22.36
C LEU A 419 30.18 -49.36 -21.95
N VAL A 420 31.35 -49.16 -21.36
CA VAL A 420 32.08 -50.18 -20.60
C VAL A 420 31.51 -50.22 -19.18
N VAL A 421 30.87 -51.34 -18.84
CA VAL A 421 30.38 -51.64 -17.49
C VAL A 421 31.57 -52.15 -16.67
N THR A 422 32.09 -51.31 -15.77
CA THR A 422 33.07 -51.73 -14.76
C THR A 422 32.32 -52.23 -13.52
N ALA A 423 32.41 -53.53 -13.27
CA ALA A 423 31.92 -54.15 -12.03
C ALA A 423 32.80 -53.73 -10.83
N LEU A 424 32.19 -53.20 -9.78
CA LEU A 424 32.81 -52.94 -8.49
C LEU A 424 32.81 -54.23 -7.63
N PRO A 425 33.93 -54.58 -6.97
CA PRO A 425 33.98 -55.73 -6.07
C PRO A 425 33.31 -55.41 -4.73
N THR A 426 32.50 -56.35 -4.26
CA THR A 426 31.79 -56.33 -2.99
C THR A 426 32.79 -56.44 -1.83
N GLY A 427 33.05 -55.33 -1.16
CA GLY A 427 33.84 -55.25 0.07
C GLY A 427 33.01 -55.61 1.31
N THR A 428 33.53 -56.55 2.08
CA THR A 428 33.07 -57.07 3.37
C THR A 428 32.83 -55.99 4.45
N LEU A 429 31.66 -56.06 5.10
CA LEU A 429 31.32 -55.35 6.35
C LEU A 429 32.06 -55.97 7.55
N PRO A 430 32.68 -55.17 8.45
CA PRO A 430 32.99 -55.60 9.81
C PRO A 430 31.78 -55.38 10.73
N ALA A 431 31.45 -56.43 11.48
CA ALA A 431 30.61 -56.38 12.67
C ALA A 431 31.33 -55.65 13.81
N ASP A 432 30.61 -54.78 14.51
CA ASP A 432 30.57 -54.66 15.98
C ASP A 432 30.10 -53.26 16.39
N MET A 433 28.89 -53.19 16.96
CA MET A 433 28.45 -52.08 17.80
C MET A 433 27.67 -52.66 18.99
N PRO A 434 28.03 -52.32 20.24
CA PRO A 434 27.44 -52.92 21.42
C PRO A 434 26.12 -52.25 21.83
N THR A 435 25.28 -53.06 22.44
CA THR A 435 23.94 -52.78 22.97
C THR A 435 24.01 -51.90 24.22
N PRO A 436 23.13 -50.90 24.41
CA PRO A 436 23.03 -50.17 25.67
C PRO A 436 22.17 -50.93 26.68
N THR A 437 22.76 -51.17 27.85
CA THR A 437 22.17 -51.76 29.05
C THR A 437 21.19 -50.78 29.70
N MET A 438 19.93 -51.19 29.87
CA MET A 438 19.02 -50.60 30.86
C MET A 438 19.34 -51.20 32.24
N VAL A 439 19.35 -50.34 33.25
CA VAL A 439 19.50 -50.67 34.68
C VAL A 439 18.30 -50.01 35.42
N PRO A 440 17.75 -50.67 36.45
CA PRO A 440 16.32 -50.62 36.80
C PRO A 440 15.86 -49.44 37.67
#